data_AF-A0A9D0M755-F1
#
_entry.id   AF-A0A9D0M755-F1
#
_cell.length_a   1.000
_cell.length_b   1.000
_cell.length_c   1.000
_cell.angle_alpha   90.00
_cell.angle_beta   90.00
_cell.angle_gamma   90.00
#
_symmetry.space_group_name_H-M   'P 1'
#
loop_
_entity.id
_entity.type
_entity.pdbx_description
1 polymer ?
#
loop_
_entity_poly.entity_id
_entity_poly.type
_entity_poly.pdbx_seq_one_letter_code
_entity_poly.pdbx_strand_id
1 'polypeptide(L)'
;MKAPSLKKRVFKERLFRVAVFLLASLVVVPLALLLGYIVKNGIGVINWEFLFSMPAGVGESGGGIVHSLAGTLMLIAIAVILSVPVAVATALFINDHPKNRISRMIRFSVDMLQGIPSIIMGIVVYL
;
A
#
# COMPACT_ATOMS: atom_id res chain seq x y z
N MET A 1 -10.73 30.70 -31.79
CA MET A 1 -11.44 29.62 -31.06
C MET A 1 -12.37 30.26 -30.03
N LYS A 2 -13.70 30.14 -30.16
CA LYS A 2 -14.66 30.70 -29.17
C LYS A 2 -14.58 29.89 -27.87
N ALA A 3 -14.31 30.55 -26.74
CA ALA A 3 -14.29 29.90 -25.44
C ALA A 3 -15.68 29.26 -25.18
N PRO A 4 -15.75 27.98 -24.77
CA PRO A 4 -17.03 27.37 -24.45
C PRO A 4 -17.73 28.14 -23.33
N SER A 5 -19.04 28.34 -23.48
CA SER A 5 -19.87 29.09 -22.52
C SER A 5 -19.69 28.55 -21.10
N LEU A 6 -19.51 29.44 -20.12
CA LEU A 6 -19.27 29.11 -18.70
C LEU A 6 -20.24 28.04 -18.17
N LYS A 7 -21.54 28.13 -18.53
CA LYS A 7 -22.56 27.15 -18.14
C LYS A 7 -22.25 25.71 -18.57
N LYS A 8 -21.71 25.52 -19.79
CA LYS A 8 -21.32 24.20 -20.32
C LYS A 8 -20.08 23.64 -19.61
N ARG A 9 -19.15 24.51 -19.17
CA ARG A 9 -17.96 24.10 -18.40
C ARG A 9 -18.36 23.61 -17.01
N VAL A 10 -19.18 24.37 -16.30
CA VAL A 10 -19.65 24.03 -14.94
C VAL A 10 -20.49 22.74 -14.94
N PHE A 11 -21.33 22.54 -15.96
CA PHE A 11 -22.11 21.29 -16.08
C PHE A 11 -21.20 20.06 -16.26
N LYS A 12 -20.21 20.14 -17.16
CA LYS A 12 -19.23 19.06 -17.37
C LYS A 12 -18.40 18.78 -16.11
N GLU A 13 -17.99 19.83 -15.41
CA GLU A 13 -17.25 19.70 -14.14
C GLU A 13 -18.09 18.98 -13.09
N ARG A 14 -19.36 19.38 -12.90
CA ARG A 14 -20.26 18.74 -11.93
C ARG A 14 -20.50 17.27 -12.27
N LEU A 15 -20.73 16.96 -13.56
CA LEU A 15 -20.90 15.58 -14.02
C LEU A 15 -19.66 14.72 -13.75
N PHE A 16 -18.47 15.24 -14.11
CA PHE A 16 -17.20 14.56 -13.86
C PHE A 16 -16.98 14.33 -12.36
N ARG A 17 -17.23 15.34 -11.54
CA ARG A 17 -17.10 15.26 -10.08
C ARG A 17 -18.01 14.17 -9.50
N VAL A 18 -19.27 14.13 -9.90
CA VAL A 18 -20.22 13.10 -9.47
C VAL A 18 -19.75 11.71 -9.91
N ALA A 19 -19.30 11.55 -11.15
CA ALA A 19 -18.79 10.27 -11.65
C ALA A 19 -17.58 9.78 -10.86
N VAL A 20 -16.61 10.66 -10.57
CA VAL A 20 -15.45 10.33 -9.74
C VAL A 20 -15.86 9.90 -8.34
N PHE A 21 -16.77 10.64 -7.69
CA PHE A 21 -17.25 10.26 -6.35
C PHE A 21 -17.99 8.92 -6.37
N LEU A 22 -18.84 8.66 -7.36
CA LEU A 22 -19.53 7.38 -7.49
C LEU A 22 -18.57 6.21 -7.66
N LEU A 23 -17.57 6.35 -8.55
CA LEU A 23 -16.56 5.31 -8.78
C LEU A 23 -15.67 5.11 -7.55
N ALA A 24 -15.25 6.18 -6.88
CA ALA A 24 -14.50 6.08 -5.64
C ALA A 24 -15.32 5.40 -4.55
N SER A 25 -16.60 5.75 -4.39
CA SER A 25 -17.51 5.11 -3.45
C SER A 25 -17.71 3.63 -3.75
N LEU A 26 -17.74 3.22 -5.02
CA LEU A 26 -17.85 1.81 -5.40
C LEU A 26 -16.70 0.95 -4.85
N VAL A 27 -15.51 1.53 -4.67
CA VAL A 27 -14.35 0.84 -4.09
C VAL A 27 -14.29 1.01 -2.57
N VAL A 28 -14.49 2.24 -2.09
CA VAL A 28 -14.34 2.58 -0.67
C VAL A 28 -15.44 1.96 0.19
N VAL A 29 -16.68 1.92 -0.28
CA VAL A 29 -17.81 1.40 0.51
C VAL A 29 -17.65 -0.10 0.80
N PRO A 30 -17.37 -0.99 -0.17
CA PRO A 30 -17.10 -2.40 0.12
C PRO A 30 -15.90 -2.59 1.04
N LEU A 31 -14.83 -1.82 0.86
CA LEU A 31 -13.66 -1.88 1.75
C LEU A 31 -14.04 -1.50 3.19
N ALA A 32 -14.79 -0.41 3.38
CA ALA A 32 -15.25 0.03 4.69
C ALA A 32 -16.19 -1.00 5.34
N LEU A 33 -17.10 -1.60 4.57
CA LEU A 33 -17.99 -2.67 5.04
C LEU A 33 -17.22 -3.92 5.43
N LEU A 34 -16.22 -4.33 4.63
CA LEU A 34 -15.35 -5.47 4.93
C LEU A 34 -14.56 -5.23 6.22
N LEU A 35 -13.92 -4.08 6.35
CA LEU A 35 -13.20 -3.71 7.57
C LEU A 35 -14.14 -3.66 8.78
N GLY A 36 -15.32 -3.06 8.63
CA GLY A 36 -16.34 -3.03 9.68
C GLY A 36 -16.81 -4.42 10.09
N TYR A 37 -17.00 -5.33 9.13
CA TYR A 37 -17.35 -6.72 9.40
C TYR A 37 -16.23 -7.45 10.17
N ILE A 38 -14.97 -7.30 9.73
CA ILE A 38 -13.81 -7.90 10.42
C ILE A 38 -13.70 -7.38 11.85
N VAL A 39 -13.79 -6.06 12.05
CA VAL A 39 -13.69 -5.47 13.39
C VAL A 39 -14.83 -5.95 14.28
N LYS A 40 -16.08 -5.90 13.79
CA LYS A 40 -17.25 -6.33 14.58
C LYS A 40 -17.14 -7.77 15.05
N ASN A 41 -16.69 -8.68 14.18
CA ASN A 41 -16.58 -10.10 14.51
C ASN A 41 -15.26 -10.47 15.22
N GLY A 42 -14.19 -9.70 15.00
CA GLY A 42 -12.86 -10.01 15.51
C GLY A 42 -12.54 -9.37 16.88
N ILE A 43 -13.12 -8.20 17.19
CA ILE A 43 -12.72 -7.44 18.39
C ILE A 43 -12.92 -8.19 19.70
N GLY A 44 -13.96 -9.04 19.79
CA GLY A 44 -14.23 -9.85 20.98
C GLY A 44 -13.24 -11.00 21.22
N VAL A 45 -12.43 -11.34 20.22
CA VAL A 45 -11.44 -12.43 20.27
C VAL A 45 -10.04 -11.91 20.59
N ILE A 46 -9.81 -10.59 20.48
CA ILE A 46 -8.50 -10.00 20.74
C ILE A 46 -8.22 -9.99 22.25
N ASN A 47 -7.36 -10.91 22.68
CA ASN A 47 -6.82 -10.99 24.03
C ASN A 47 -5.34 -11.42 23.97
N TRP A 48 -4.66 -11.44 25.12
CA TRP A 48 -3.25 -11.81 25.16
C TRP A 48 -2.96 -13.22 24.66
N GLU A 49 -3.86 -14.17 24.92
CA GLU A 49 -3.73 -15.54 24.45
C GLU A 49 -3.83 -15.61 22.93
N PHE A 50 -4.80 -14.94 22.32
CA PHE A 50 -4.93 -14.84 20.86
C PHE A 50 -3.69 -14.21 20.20
N LEU A 51 -3.06 -13.21 20.82
CA LEU A 51 -1.91 -12.54 20.23
C LEU A 51 -0.63 -13.40 20.26
N PHE A 52 -0.42 -14.17 21.33
CA PHE A 52 0.86 -14.86 21.57
C PHE A 52 0.79 -16.39 21.54
N SER A 53 -0.39 -16.98 21.42
CA SER A 53 -0.53 -18.43 21.24
C SER A 53 -0.27 -18.87 19.80
N MET A 54 0.09 -20.14 19.64
CA MET A 54 0.25 -20.75 18.33
C MET A 54 -1.09 -20.78 17.58
N PRO A 55 -1.07 -20.65 16.24
CA PRO A 55 -2.26 -20.88 15.44
C PRO A 55 -2.74 -22.31 15.62
N ALA A 56 -4.05 -22.50 15.62
CA ALA A 56 -4.64 -23.82 15.70
C ALA A 56 -4.38 -24.62 14.41
N GLY A 57 -4.52 -25.94 14.48
CA GLY A 57 -4.43 -26.80 13.31
C GLY A 57 -5.50 -26.46 12.27
N VAL A 58 -5.26 -26.87 11.02
CA VAL A 58 -6.22 -26.65 9.94
C VAL A 58 -7.54 -27.34 10.29
N GLY A 59 -8.64 -26.57 10.35
CA GLY A 59 -9.96 -27.08 10.70
C GLY A 59 -10.28 -27.07 12.21
N GLU A 60 -9.32 -26.68 13.05
CA GLU A 60 -9.56 -26.49 14.48
C GLU A 60 -10.07 -25.08 14.78
N SER A 61 -10.93 -24.99 15.80
CA SER A 61 -11.48 -23.72 16.25
C SER A 61 -10.53 -23.05 17.24
N GLY A 62 -10.30 -21.75 17.08
CA GLY A 62 -9.45 -20.96 17.96
C GLY A 62 -8.00 -20.85 17.49
N GLY A 63 -7.07 -20.79 18.44
CA GLY A 63 -5.66 -20.53 18.18
C GLY A 63 -5.30 -19.04 18.15
N GLY A 64 -4.00 -18.76 18.14
CA GLY A 64 -3.46 -17.40 18.12
C GLY A 64 -2.78 -17.03 16.80
N ILE A 65 -2.31 -15.78 16.73
CA ILE A 65 -1.73 -15.17 15.51
C ILE A 65 -0.22 -14.94 15.60
N VAL A 66 0.45 -15.59 16.56
CA VAL A 66 1.87 -15.32 16.85
C VAL A 66 2.78 -15.53 15.64
N HIS A 67 2.49 -16.53 14.79
CA HIS A 67 3.26 -16.80 13.58
C HIS A 67 3.14 -15.67 12.56
N SER A 68 1.93 -15.14 12.36
CA SER A 68 1.68 -14.02 11.45
C SER A 68 2.35 -12.74 11.97
N LEU A 69 2.31 -12.50 13.29
CA LEU A 69 2.95 -11.34 13.90
C LEU A 69 4.47 -11.44 13.81
N ALA A 70 5.06 -12.55 14.26
CA ALA A 70 6.49 -12.77 14.22
C ALA A 70 7.02 -12.78 12.77
N GLY A 71 6.33 -13.46 11.85
CA GLY A 71 6.68 -13.48 10.43
C GLY A 71 6.67 -12.09 9.81
N THR A 72 5.65 -11.27 10.10
CA THR A 72 5.59 -9.88 9.63
C THR A 72 6.76 -9.06 10.16
N LEU A 73 7.06 -9.16 11.45
CA LEU A 73 8.18 -8.43 12.06
C LEU A 73 9.53 -8.87 11.51
N MET A 74 9.75 -10.17 11.33
CA MET A 74 10.97 -10.71 10.73
C MET A 74 11.14 -10.24 9.29
N LEU A 75 10.08 -10.28 8.48
CA LEU A 75 10.09 -9.79 7.10
C LEU A 75 10.44 -8.31 7.03
N ILE A 76 9.80 -7.48 7.86
CA ILE A 76 10.09 -6.04 7.95
C ILE A 76 11.54 -5.81 8.38
N ALA A 77 12.02 -6.53 9.41
CA ALA A 77 13.37 -6.37 9.92
C ALA A 77 14.42 -6.70 8.85
N ILE A 78 14.27 -7.83 8.15
CA ILE A 78 15.17 -8.22 7.06
C ILE A 78 15.11 -7.18 5.93
N ALA A 79 13.92 -6.76 5.52
CA ALA A 79 13.75 -5.76 4.47
C ALA A 79 14.45 -4.44 4.82
N VAL A 80 14.32 -3.97 6.08
CA VAL A 80 14.96 -2.75 6.58
C VAL A 80 16.47 -2.89 6.61
N ILE A 81 16.99 -3.98 7.19
CA ILE A 81 18.43 -4.23 7.31
C ILE A 81 19.11 -4.24 5.94
N LEU A 82 18.48 -4.83 4.94
CA LEU A 82 19.04 -4.90 3.59
C LEU A 82 18.84 -3.60 2.80
N SER A 83 17.64 -2.99 2.87
CA SER A 83 17.29 -1.88 1.99
C SER A 83 17.76 -0.52 2.50
N VAL A 84 17.72 -0.28 3.81
CA VAL A 84 18.03 1.05 4.38
C VAL A 84 19.49 1.47 4.15
N PRO A 85 20.51 0.63 4.42
CA PRO A 85 21.89 1.03 4.18
C PRO A 85 22.15 1.40 2.72
N VAL A 86 21.62 0.62 1.79
CA VAL A 86 21.73 0.86 0.34
C VAL A 86 20.99 2.14 -0.04
N ALA A 87 19.77 2.33 0.45
CA ALA A 87 18.96 3.52 0.17
C ALA A 87 19.65 4.81 0.67
N VAL A 88 20.19 4.79 1.89
CA VAL A 88 20.89 5.93 2.49
C VAL A 88 22.19 6.22 1.74
N ALA A 89 23.03 5.22 1.49
CA ALA A 89 24.29 5.40 0.75
C ALA A 89 24.04 5.99 -0.65
N THR A 90 23.01 5.48 -1.32
CA THR A 90 22.59 5.93 -2.64
C THR A 90 22.04 7.36 -2.61
N ALA A 91 21.23 7.70 -1.60
CA ALA A 91 20.69 9.04 -1.42
C ALA A 91 21.80 10.07 -1.19
N LEU A 92 22.80 9.73 -0.36
CA LEU A 92 23.98 10.57 -0.14
C LEU A 92 24.78 10.77 -1.43
N PHE A 93 25.08 9.70 -2.17
CA PHE A 93 25.80 9.80 -3.45
C PHE A 93 25.07 10.68 -4.49
N ILE A 94 23.75 10.56 -4.55
CA ILE A 94 22.89 11.36 -5.43
C ILE A 94 22.89 12.84 -5.02
N ASN A 95 22.95 13.12 -3.73
CA ASN A 95 23.01 14.48 -3.18
C ASN A 95 24.34 15.16 -3.53
N ASP A 96 25.46 14.46 -3.35
CA ASP A 96 26.80 15.03 -3.53
C ASP A 96 27.21 15.15 -5.00
N HIS A 97 26.66 14.29 -5.88
CA HIS A 97 26.98 14.26 -7.30
C HIS A 97 25.76 14.44 -8.21
N PRO A 98 25.03 15.55 -8.14
CA PRO A 98 23.72 15.69 -8.79
C PRO A 98 23.78 15.66 -10.33
N LYS A 99 24.91 16.04 -10.93
CA LYS A 99 25.12 16.05 -12.39
C LYS A 99 25.68 14.73 -12.95
N ASN A 100 26.03 13.77 -12.10
CA ASN A 100 26.59 12.49 -12.53
C ASN A 100 25.53 11.66 -13.27
N ARG A 101 25.92 11.01 -14.37
CA ARG A 101 25.05 10.13 -15.17
C ARG A 101 24.47 8.99 -14.33
N ILE A 102 25.27 8.42 -13.42
CA ILE A 102 24.84 7.35 -12.52
C ILE A 102 23.73 7.87 -11.58
N SER A 103 23.93 9.03 -10.96
CA SER A 103 22.92 9.62 -10.06
C SER A 103 21.61 9.96 -10.79
N ARG A 104 21.67 10.31 -12.08
CA ARG A 104 20.47 10.49 -12.92
C ARG A 104 19.76 9.17 -13.21
N MET A 105 20.51 8.12 -13.55
CA MET A 105 19.95 6.78 -13.78
C MET A 105 19.28 6.24 -12.52
N ILE A 106 19.92 6.38 -11.36
CA ILE A 106 19.34 5.91 -10.09
C ILE A 106 18.05 6.67 -9.75
N ARG A 107 18.04 8.00 -9.85
CA ARG A 107 16.80 8.79 -9.63
C ARG A 107 15.68 8.31 -10.54
N PHE A 108 15.97 8.15 -11.83
CA PHE A 108 14.99 7.66 -12.79
C PHE A 108 14.44 6.28 -12.40
N SER A 109 15.31 5.33 -12.04
CA SER A 109 14.88 4.00 -11.60
C SER A 109 14.01 4.05 -10.34
N VAL A 110 14.39 4.87 -9.36
CA VAL A 110 13.63 5.05 -8.10
C VAL A 110 12.27 5.68 -8.36
N ASP A 111 12.19 6.69 -9.24
CA ASP A 111 10.92 7.32 -9.63
C ASP A 111 10.01 6.35 -10.38
N MET A 112 10.57 5.52 -11.27
CA MET A 112 9.83 4.46 -11.95
C MET A 112 9.28 3.44 -10.97
N LEU A 113 10.10 2.95 -10.02
CA LEU A 113 9.67 1.97 -9.02
C LEU A 113 8.56 2.51 -8.10
N GLN A 114 8.64 3.79 -7.70
CA GLN A 114 7.58 4.44 -6.93
C GLN A 114 6.27 4.59 -7.70
N GLY A 115 6.34 4.68 -9.03
CA GLY A 115 5.17 4.73 -9.90
C GLY A 115 4.47 3.38 -10.13
N ILE A 116 5.11 2.25 -9.79
CA ILE A 116 4.52 0.92 -9.97
C ILE A 116 3.50 0.64 -8.85
N PRO A 117 2.24 0.33 -9.18
CA PRO A 117 1.26 -0.10 -8.19
C PRO A 117 1.71 -1.37 -7.44
N SER A 118 1.52 -1.40 -6.12
CA SER A 118 1.93 -2.54 -5.28
C SER A 118 1.34 -3.88 -5.71
N ILE A 119 0.14 -3.89 -6.32
CA ILE A 119 -0.47 -5.12 -6.84
C ILE A 119 0.33 -5.73 -8.01
N ILE A 120 0.96 -4.89 -8.85
CA ILE A 120 1.83 -5.35 -9.94
C ILE A 120 3.10 -5.96 -9.33
N MET A 121 3.70 -5.29 -8.34
CA MET A 121 4.85 -5.83 -7.61
C MET A 121 4.52 -7.19 -6.98
N GLY A 122 3.34 -7.31 -6.39
CA GLY A 122 2.86 -8.57 -5.81
C GLY A 122 2.80 -9.71 -6.83
N ILE A 123 2.23 -9.46 -8.02
CA ILE A 123 2.11 -10.50 -9.07
C ILE A 123 3.49 -10.87 -9.66
N VAL A 124 4.36 -9.90 -9.91
CA VAL A 124 5.66 -10.13 -10.57
C VAL A 124 6.69 -10.76 -9.64
N VAL A 125 6.65 -10.48 -8.34
CA VAL A 125 7.60 -11.04 -7.37
C VAL A 125 7.13 -12.42 -6.85
N TYR A 126 5.82 -12.66 -6.83
CA TYR A 126 5.24 -13.92 -6.36
C TYR A 126 5.26 -15.03 -7.41
N LEU A 127 5.11 -14.71 -8.70
CA LEU A 127 5.21 -15.64 -9.83
C LEU A 127 6.64 -15.72 -10.37
#